data_AF-A0A0E9MIB5-F1
#
_entry.id   AF-A0A0E9MIB5-F1
#
_cell.length_a   1.000
_cell.length_b   1.000
_cell.length_c   1.000
_cell.angle_alpha   90.00
_cell.angle_beta   90.00
_cell.angle_gamma   90.00
#
_symmetry.space_group_name_H-M   'P 1'
#
loop_
_entity.id
_entity.type
_entity.pdbx_description
1 polymer ?
#
loop_
_entity_poly.entity_id
_entity_poly.type
_entity_poly.pdbx_seq_one_letter_code
_entity_poly.pdbx_strand_id
1 'polypeptide(L)'
;MTPRNTGRKIAFGFAVFSFVSMVVSLVVLVYFMVTRGSGDVATASMFATTLFFFSCGIVLYLMSKPPRYKLEPWDSVDPTE
;
A
#
# COMPACT_ATOMS: atom_id res chain seq x y z
N MET A 1 -15.01 6.16 17.50
CA MET A 1 -13.92 5.55 16.71
C MET A 1 -12.82 5.13 17.67
N THR A 2 -12.48 3.84 17.73
CA THR A 2 -11.31 3.40 18.51
C THR A 2 -10.06 4.06 17.95
N PRO A 3 -9.26 4.78 18.77
CA PRO A 3 -8.06 5.44 18.29
C PRO A 3 -7.09 4.43 17.66
N ARG A 4 -6.43 4.82 16.56
CA ARG A 4 -5.39 3.99 15.94
C ARG A 4 -4.13 4.01 16.81
N ASN A 5 -3.66 2.83 17.20
CA ASN A 5 -2.33 2.66 17.81
C ASN A 5 -1.23 3.15 16.84
N THR A 6 -0.09 3.62 17.36
CA THR A 6 1.03 4.23 16.63
C THR A 6 1.47 3.37 15.44
N GLY A 7 1.59 2.05 15.61
CA GLY A 7 1.93 1.12 14.52
C GLY A 7 0.92 1.12 13.36
N ARG A 8 -0.37 1.28 13.64
CA ARG A 8 -1.41 1.35 12.58
C ARG A 8 -1.40 2.67 11.82
N LYS A 9 -1.01 3.77 12.48
CA LYS A 9 -0.83 5.07 11.81
C LYS A 9 0.34 4.99 10.81
N ILE A 10 1.45 4.37 11.22
CA ILE A 10 2.62 4.15 10.36
C ILE A 10 2.25 3.24 9.18
N ALA A 11 1.58 2.12 9.43
CA ALA A 11 1.12 1.21 8.37
C ALA A 11 0.20 1.91 7.36
N PHE A 12 -0.69 2.81 7.81
CA PHE A 12 -1.52 3.62 6.92
C PHE A 12 -0.69 4.58 6.07
N GLY A 13 0.33 5.23 6.65
CA GLY A 13 1.25 6.10 5.91
C GLY A 13 1.97 5.35 4.78
N PHE A 14 2.50 4.17 5.07
CA PHE A 14 3.13 3.32 4.05
C PHE A 14 2.12 2.79 3.02
N ALA A 15 0.89 2.50 3.41
CA ALA A 15 -0.16 2.12 2.47
C ALA A 15 -0.41 3.23 1.44
N VAL A 16 -0.55 4.48 1.90
CA VAL A 16 -0.74 5.65 1.03
C VAL A 16 0.46 5.81 0.10
N PHE A 17 1.68 5.71 0.64
CA PHE A 17 2.90 5.79 -0.18
C PHE A 17 2.95 4.72 -1.27
N SER A 18 2.61 3.47 -0.94
CA SER A 18 2.53 2.36 -1.91
C SER A 18 1.45 2.60 -2.98
N PHE A 19 0.32 3.23 -2.64
CA PHE A 19 -0.66 3.61 -3.65
C PHE A 19 -0.16 4.73 -4.56
N VAL A 20 0.57 5.71 -4.04
CA VAL A 20 1.19 6.76 -4.87
C VAL A 20 2.23 6.17 -5.82
N SER A 21 3.10 5.27 -5.34
CA SER A 21 4.08 4.60 -6.21
C SER A 21 3.41 3.67 -7.23
N MET A 22 2.27 3.06 -6.89
CA MET A 22 1.44 2.33 -7.86
C MET A 22 0.94 3.24 -8.98
N VAL A 23 0.45 4.44 -8.67
CA VAL A 23 -0.01 5.39 -9.70
C VAL A 23 1.15 5.82 -10.60
N VAL A 24 2.31 6.13 -10.03
CA VAL A 24 3.50 6.50 -10.81
C VAL A 24 3.92 5.35 -11.74
N SER A 25 4.00 4.12 -11.22
CA SER A 25 4.35 2.96 -12.04
C SER A 25 3.33 2.67 -13.15
N LEU A 26 2.04 2.96 -12.93
CA LEU A 26 0.99 2.81 -13.93
C LEU A 26 1.15 3.83 -15.06
N VAL A 27 1.45 5.09 -14.75
CA VAL A 27 1.74 6.12 -15.76
C VAL A 27 2.94 5.71 -16.62
N VAL A 28 4.01 5.24 -15.99
CA VAL A 28 5.20 4.78 -16.72
C VAL A 28 4.87 3.54 -17.55
N LEU A 29 4.07 2.61 -17.05
CA LEU A 29 3.63 1.44 -17.82
C LEU A 29 2.87 1.84 -19.09
N VAL A 30 1.93 2.79 -19.00
CA VAL A 30 1.18 3.29 -20.17
C VAL A 30 2.16 3.91 -21.18
N TYR A 31 3.12 4.71 -20.71
CA TYR A 31 4.15 5.28 -21.57
C TYR A 31 4.99 4.21 -22.28
N PHE A 32 5.43 3.17 -21.55
CA PHE A 32 6.20 2.05 -22.13
C PHE A 32 5.36 1.19 -23.09
N MET A 33 4.08 0.99 -22.81
CA MET A 33 3.18 0.29 -23.74
C MET A 33 3.03 1.03 -25.06
N VAL A 34 2.92 2.36 -25.05
CA VAL A 34 2.80 3.17 -26.28
C VAL A 34 4.12 3.22 -27.05
N THR A 35 5.25 3.31 -26.35
CA THR A 35 6.56 3.53 -26.99
C THR A 35 7.26 2.24 -27.44
N ARG A 36 7.13 1.14 -26.70
CA ARG A 36 7.90 -0.09 -26.93
C ARG A 36 7.05 -1.34 -27.18
N GLY A 37 5.75 -1.26 -26.89
CA GLY A 37 4.83 -2.39 -27.04
C GLY A 37 4.91 -3.41 -25.90
N SER A 38 4.00 -4.38 -25.95
CA SER A 38 3.81 -5.40 -24.90
C SER A 38 4.87 -6.52 -24.91
N GLY A 39 5.69 -6.60 -25.96
CA GLY A 39 6.74 -7.62 -26.10
C GLY A 39 8.06 -7.28 -25.41
N ASP A 40 8.25 -6.04 -24.94
CA ASP A 40 9.48 -5.62 -24.26
C ASP A 40 9.49 -6.10 -22.79
N VAL A 41 10.63 -6.65 -22.35
CA VAL A 41 10.89 -7.09 -20.98
C VAL A 41 10.70 -5.95 -19.99
N ALA A 42 11.01 -4.71 -20.40
CA ALA A 42 10.79 -3.53 -19.59
C ALA A 42 9.29 -3.32 -19.30
N THR A 43 8.42 -3.45 -20.30
CA THR A 43 6.97 -3.31 -20.15
C THR A 43 6.40 -4.39 -19.23
N ALA A 44 6.85 -5.64 -19.38
CA ALA A 44 6.47 -6.75 -18.50
C ALA A 44 6.92 -6.52 -17.05
N SER A 45 8.14 -6.00 -16.87
CA SER A 45 8.68 -5.67 -15.54
C SER A 45 7.87 -4.55 -14.88
N MET A 46 7.51 -3.51 -15.64
CA MET A 46 6.66 -2.43 -15.13
C MET A 46 5.27 -2.94 -14.74
N PHE A 47 4.70 -3.87 -15.51
CA PHE A 47 3.44 -4.53 -15.15
C PHE A 47 3.54 -5.35 -13.85
N ALA A 48 4.64 -6.05 -13.63
CA ALA A 48 4.86 -6.74 -12.35
C ALA A 48 4.98 -5.74 -11.19
N THR A 49 5.68 -4.61 -11.38
CA THR A 49 5.85 -3.60 -10.32
C THR A 49 4.54 -2.92 -9.92
N THR A 50 3.65 -2.62 -10.87
CA THR A 50 2.34 -2.02 -10.58
C THR A 50 1.48 -2.96 -9.72
N LEU A 51 1.44 -4.25 -10.07
CA LEU A 51 0.73 -5.27 -9.30
C LEU A 51 1.34 -5.47 -7.92
N PHE A 52 2.67 -5.43 -7.80
CA PHE A 52 3.36 -5.51 -6.52
C PHE A 52 2.95 -4.35 -5.60
N PHE A 53 3.05 -3.10 -6.05
CA PHE A 53 2.65 -1.94 -5.24
C PHE A 53 1.16 -1.94 -4.89
N PHE A 54 0.30 -2.40 -5.82
CA PHE A 54 -1.12 -2.57 -5.55
C PHE A 54 -1.38 -3.59 -4.44
N SER A 55 -0.77 -4.78 -4.52
CA SER A 55 -0.93 -5.81 -3.50
C SER A 55 -0.40 -5.36 -2.14
N CYS A 56 0.77 -4.72 -2.10
CA CYS A 56 1.35 -4.16 -0.89
C CYS A 56 0.45 -3.09 -0.26
N GLY A 57 -0.07 -2.16 -1.07
CA GLY A 57 -0.99 -1.12 -0.62
C GLY A 57 -2.28 -1.69 -0.02
N ILE A 58 -2.86 -2.73 -0.62
CA ILE A 58 -4.04 -3.42 -0.09
C ILE A 58 -3.76 -4.05 1.26
N VAL A 59 -2.68 -4.82 1.40
CA VAL A 59 -2.36 -5.52 2.65
C VAL A 59 -2.13 -4.50 3.78
N LEU A 60 -1.34 -3.46 3.53
CA LEU A 60 -1.09 -2.41 4.52
C LEU A 60 -2.37 -1.64 4.88
N TYR A 61 -3.23 -1.37 3.91
CA TYR A 61 -4.53 -0.74 4.17
C TYR A 61 -5.42 -1.62 5.05
N LEU A 62 -5.49 -2.93 4.79
CA LEU A 62 -6.25 -3.86 5.61
C LEU A 62 -5.69 -3.95 7.03
N MET A 63 -4.36 -4.03 7.19
CA MET A 63 -3.70 -4.01 8.50
C MET A 63 -3.92 -2.70 9.25
N SER A 64 -4.09 -1.58 8.55
CA SER A 64 -4.37 -0.27 9.16
C SER A 64 -5.79 -0.11 9.69
N LYS A 65 -6.72 -1.03 9.36
CA LYS A 65 -8.10 -0.96 9.84
C LYS A 65 -8.14 -1.27 11.33
N PRO A 66 -8.95 -0.51 12.11
CA PRO A 66 -9.14 -0.83 13.51
C PRO A 66 -9.83 -2.21 13.63
N PRO A 67 -9.35 -3.09 14.52
CA PRO A 67 -9.90 -4.41 14.71
C PRO A 67 -11.32 -4.28 15.25
N ARG A 68 -12.17 -5.21 14.80
CA ARG A 68 -13.57 -5.31 15.26
C ARG A 68 -13.72 -6.16 16.52
N TYR A 69 -12.63 -6.77 16.99
CA TYR A 69 -12.58 -7.56 18.23
C TYR A 69 -12.04 -6.71 19.39
N LYS A 70 -12.35 -7.16 20.62
CA LYS A 70 -11.88 -6.51 21.85
C LYS A 70 -10.35 -6.55 21.86
N LEU A 71 -9.72 -5.37 21.81
CA LEU A 71 -8.26 -5.24 21.84
C LEU A 71 -7.74 -5.80 23.17
N GLU A 72 -6.76 -6.68 23.10
CA GLU A 72 -6.05 -7.14 24.29
C GLU A 72 -5.19 -6.00 24.87
N PRO A 73 -4.82 -6.04 26.16
CA PRO A 73 -4.21 -4.88 26.84
C PRO A 73 -2.93 -4.36 26.18
N TRP A 74 -2.15 -5.23 25.52
CA TRP A 74 -0.92 -4.86 24.80
C TRP A 74 -1.17 -4.25 23.41
N ASP A 75 -2.38 -4.40 22.88
CA ASP A 75 -2.84 -3.82 21.61
C ASP A 75 -3.65 -2.52 21.83
N SER A 76 -3.86 -2.14 23.09
CA SER A 76 -4.58 -0.94 23.49
C SER A 76 -3.84 0.35 23.06
N VAL A 77 -4.58 1.44 22.94
CA VAL A 77 -4.06 2.74 22.51
C VAL A 77 -3.01 3.20 23.52
N ASP A 78 -1.81 3.56 23.07
CA ASP A 78 -0.74 4.09 23.92
C ASP A 78 -1.32 5.15 24.87
N PRO A 79 -1.09 5.05 26.20
CA PRO A 79 -1.48 6.07 27.15
C PRO A 79 -0.90 7.40 26.66
N THR A 80 -1.77 8.37 26.42
CA THR A 80 -1.35 9.75 26.21
C THR A 80 -0.95 10.25 27.59
N GLU A 81 0.36 10.41 27.85
CA GLU A 81 0.85 11.18 28.99
C GLU A 81 0.25 12.59 28.98
#